data_AF-A0A926W0P0-F1
#
_entry.id   AF-A0A926W0P0-F1
#
_cell.length_a   1.000
_cell.length_b   1.000
_cell.length_c   1.000
_cell.angle_alpha   90.00
_cell.angle_beta   90.00
_cell.angle_gamma   90.00
#
_symmetry.space_group_name_H-M   'P 1'
#
loop_
_entity.id
_entity.type
_entity.pdbx_description
1 polymer ?
#
loop_
_entity_poly.entity_id
_entity_poly.type
_entity_poly.pdbx_seq_one_letter_code
_entity_poly.pdbx_strand_id
1 'polypeptide(L)'
;MRSPCASCVSPDGQQVFCVSTLVHPNTACAAGIGTGMIAELLLSGVIRKPGVWSPEQAVSTSLFEAAMQSRGVEIQQQLFPTPSRHPFEVPSAVFH
;
A
#
# COMPACT_ATOMS: atom_id res chain seq x y z
N MET A 1 -1.70 -10.90 1.26
CA MET A 1 -1.67 -10.69 -0.21
C MET A 1 -0.36 -9.98 -0.50
N ARG A 2 0.58 -10.58 -1.25
CA ARG A 2 1.87 -9.94 -1.56
C ARG A 2 1.68 -9.06 -2.80
N SER A 3 1.74 -7.74 -2.64
CA SER A 3 1.69 -6.80 -3.77
C SER A 3 2.96 -6.92 -4.63
N PRO A 4 2.87 -6.76 -5.96
CA PRO A 4 4.06 -6.69 -6.82
C PRO A 4 4.94 -5.50 -6.40
N CYS A 5 6.23 -5.74 -6.19
CA CYS A 5 7.20 -4.69 -5.84
C CYS A 5 7.23 -3.61 -6.94
N ALA A 6 6.98 -2.36 -6.56
CA ALA A 6 7.18 -1.23 -7.45
C ALA A 6 8.67 -0.90 -7.51
N SER A 7 9.25 -0.89 -8.72
CA SER A 7 10.58 -0.30 -8.94
C SER A 7 10.44 1.22 -8.88
N CYS A 8 11.17 1.85 -7.96
CA CYS A 8 11.22 3.30 -7.78
C CYS A 8 12.66 3.79 -7.99
N VAL A 9 12.82 5.11 -8.13
CA VAL A 9 14.13 5.76 -8.30
C VAL A 9 14.35 6.66 -7.09
N SER A 10 15.49 6.51 -6.43
CA SER A 10 15.88 7.38 -5.31
C SER A 10 16.21 8.79 -5.81
N PRO A 11 16.23 9.81 -4.94
CA PRO A 11 16.68 11.15 -5.31
C PRO A 11 18.09 11.18 -5.94
N ASP A 12 18.94 10.22 -5.58
CA ASP A 12 20.30 10.04 -6.12
C ASP A 12 20.34 9.33 -7.49
N GLY A 13 19.19 9.01 -8.07
CA GLY A 13 19.07 8.35 -9.38
C GLY A 13 19.28 6.83 -9.34
N GLN A 14 19.35 6.21 -8.15
CA GLN A 14 19.52 4.77 -8.02
C GLN A 14 18.18 4.05 -8.07
N GLN A 15 18.13 2.93 -8.78
CA GLN A 15 16.95 2.06 -8.78
C GLN A 15 16.82 1.35 -7.43
N VAL A 16 15.62 1.41 -6.86
CA VAL A 16 15.27 0.78 -5.58
C VAL A 16 13.95 0.01 -5.71
N PHE A 17 13.78 -1.03 -4.91
CA PHE A 17 12.54 -1.76 -4.75
C PHE A 17 11.81 -1.26 -3.50
N CYS A 18 10.53 -0.91 -3.64
CA CYS A 18 9.67 -0.64 -2.50
C CYS A 18 8.82 -1.88 -2.19
N VAL A 19 8.87 -2.31 -0.93
CA VAL A 19 7.96 -3.29 -0.35
C VAL A 19 7.02 -2.56 0.60
N SER A 20 5.72 -2.69 0.37
CA SER A 20 4.67 -2.17 1.24
C SER A 20 3.96 -3.30 1.95
N THR A 21 3.87 -3.22 3.27
CA THR A 21 3.30 -4.26 4.14
C THR A 21 2.23 -3.65 5.04
N LEU A 22 1.06 -4.28 5.07
CA LEU A 22 -0.02 -4.01 6.02
C LEU A 22 -0.39 -5.33 6.69
N VAL A 23 -0.37 -5.36 8.02
CA VAL A 23 -0.76 -6.51 8.83
C VAL A 23 -1.92 -6.09 9.74
N HIS A 24 -3.04 -6.82 9.65
CA HIS A 24 -4.16 -6.65 10.56
C HIS A 24 -4.67 -8.02 11.00
N PRO A 25 -4.90 -8.26 12.31
CA PRO A 25 -5.28 -9.58 12.82
C PRO A 25 -6.64 -10.06 12.31
N ASN A 26 -7.50 -9.12 11.91
CA ASN A 26 -8.84 -9.41 11.40
C ASN A 26 -9.03 -8.81 10.01
N THR A 27 -9.06 -9.65 8.98
CA THR A 27 -9.24 -9.22 7.58
C THR A 27 -10.57 -8.51 7.35
N ALA A 28 -11.66 -8.94 7.98
CA ALA A 28 -12.97 -8.30 7.83
C ALA A 28 -12.96 -6.87 8.38
N CYS A 29 -12.28 -6.66 9.51
CA CYS A 29 -12.10 -5.33 10.07
C CYS A 29 -11.24 -4.43 9.15
N ALA A 30 -10.13 -4.94 8.62
CA ALA A 30 -9.30 -4.19 7.68
C ALA A 30 -10.06 -3.78 6.41
N ALA A 31 -10.86 -4.69 5.84
CA ALA A 31 -11.72 -4.40 4.70
C ALA A 31 -12.78 -3.34 5.06
N GLY A 32 -13.42 -3.48 6.22
CA GLY A 32 -14.39 -2.51 6.73
C GLY A 32 -13.79 -1.12 6.95
N ILE A 33 -12.56 -1.02 7.44
CA ILE A 33 -11.83 0.25 7.59
C ILE A 33 -11.61 0.91 6.23
N GLY A 34 -11.18 0.15 5.21
CA GLY A 34 -11.01 0.66 3.85
C GLY A 34 -12.31 1.20 3.25
N THR A 35 -13.39 0.42 3.30
CA THR A 35 -14.71 0.85 2.79
C THR A 35 -15.28 2.02 3.58
N GLY A 36 -15.21 1.96 4.91
CA GLY A 36 -15.69 3.03 5.80
C GLY A 36 -14.96 4.35 5.57
N MET A 37 -13.66 4.30 5.30
CA MET A 37 -12.87 5.47 4.91
C MET A 37 -13.41 6.12 3.64
N ILE A 38 -13.68 5.35 2.58
CA ILE A 38 -14.24 5.91 1.34
C ILE A 38 -15.62 6.53 1.59
N ALA A 39 -16.47 5.86 2.38
CA ALA A 39 -17.79 6.38 2.74
C ALA A 39 -17.70 7.71 3.48
N GLU A 40 -16.79 7.84 4.45
CA GLU A 40 -16.57 9.09 5.17
C GLU A 40 -16.07 10.21 4.25
N LEU A 41 -15.10 9.92 3.37
CA LEU A 41 -14.59 10.89 2.41
C LEU A 41 -15.68 11.38 1.43
N LEU A 42 -16.60 10.50 1.04
CA LEU A 42 -17.76 10.85 0.22
C LEU A 42 -18.74 11.75 1.00
N LEU A 43 -19.11 11.36 2.22
CA LEU A 43 -20.09 12.06 3.04
C LEU A 43 -19.59 13.44 3.53
N SER A 44 -18.29 13.56 3.80
CA SER A 44 -17.64 14.83 4.14
C SER A 44 -17.45 15.76 2.93
N GLY A 45 -17.69 15.26 1.71
CA GLY A 45 -17.51 16.01 0.48
C GLY A 45 -16.05 16.23 0.06
N VAL A 46 -15.10 15.54 0.71
CA VAL A 46 -13.68 15.56 0.34
C VAL A 46 -13.49 14.92 -1.04
N ILE A 47 -14.17 13.81 -1.31
CA ILE A 47 -14.23 13.23 -2.66
C ILE A 47 -15.62 13.47 -3.27
N ARG A 48 -15.64 14.03 -4.48
CA ARG A 48 -16.85 14.36 -5.25
C ARG A 48 -16.71 13.80 -6.65
N LYS A 49 -16.77 12.47 -6.76
CA LYS A 49 -16.51 11.74 -8.00
C LYS A 49 -17.72 10.89 -8.39
N PRO A 50 -18.73 11.46 -9.07
CA PRO A 50 -19.93 10.72 -9.46
C PRO A 50 -19.59 9.63 -10.48
N GLY A 51 -20.31 8.51 -10.45
CA GLY A 51 -20.10 7.35 -11.31
C GLY A 51 -19.36 6.21 -10.61
N VAL A 52 -18.88 5.24 -11.40
CA VAL A 52 -18.16 4.06 -10.90
C VAL A 52 -16.67 4.26 -11.11
N TRP A 53 -15.91 4.20 -10.02
CA TRP A 53 -14.47 4.44 -10.01
C TRP A 53 -13.78 3.43 -9.13
N SER A 54 -12.55 3.07 -9.47
CA SER A 54 -11.71 2.31 -8.55
C SER A 54 -11.26 3.20 -7.38
N PRO A 55 -10.94 2.63 -6.20
CA PRO A 55 -10.43 3.39 -5.07
C PRO A 55 -9.20 4.24 -5.41
N GLU A 56 -8.28 3.70 -6.20
CA GLU A 56 -7.02 4.36 -6.60
C GLU A 56 -7.28 5.54 -7.55
N GLN A 57 -8.37 5.49 -8.31
CA GLN A 57 -8.80 6.62 -9.14
C GLN A 57 -9.55 7.69 -8.34
N ALA A 58 -10.23 7.31 -7.26
CA ALA A 58 -11.05 8.20 -6.46
C ALA A 58 -10.27 8.91 -5.34
N VAL A 59 -9.20 8.28 -4.84
CA VAL A 59 -8.44 8.71 -3.66
C VAL A 59 -6.95 8.74 -4.01
N SER A 60 -6.29 9.87 -3.77
CA SER A 60 -4.82 9.96 -3.93
C SER A 60 -4.11 9.12 -2.86
N THR A 61 -2.91 8.64 -3.15
CA THR A 61 -2.09 7.88 -2.19
C THR A 61 -1.90 8.65 -0.87
N SER A 62 -1.63 9.96 -0.94
CA SER A 62 -1.47 10.80 0.24
C SER A 62 -2.73 10.90 1.11
N LEU A 63 -3.90 11.00 0.48
CA LEU A 63 -5.18 11.05 1.20
C LEU A 63 -5.50 9.69 1.82
N PHE A 64 -5.22 8.61 1.10
CA PHE A 64 -5.37 7.25 1.59
C PHE A 64 -4.48 7.00 2.83
N GLU A 65 -3.20 7.34 2.76
CA GLU A 65 -2.25 7.18 3.86
C GLU A 65 -2.68 7.98 5.10
N ALA A 66 -3.05 9.26 4.93
CA ALA A 66 -3.55 10.08 6.03
C ALA A 66 -4.83 9.50 6.66
N ALA A 67 -5.77 9.02 5.83
CA ALA A 67 -7.01 8.44 6.31
C ALA A 67 -6.79 7.10 7.05
N MET A 68 -5.85 6.27 6.61
CA MET A 68 -5.46 5.04 7.30
C MET A 68 -4.76 5.33 8.63
N GLN A 69 -3.82 6.28 8.65
CA GLN A 69 -3.12 6.70 9.87
C GLN A 69 -4.09 7.22 10.94
N SER A 70 -5.07 8.05 10.56
CA SER A 70 -6.09 8.55 11.50
C SER A 70 -6.94 7.45 12.16
N ARG A 71 -6.96 6.25 11.56
CA ARG A 71 -7.70 5.07 12.02
C ARG A 71 -6.81 4.02 12.69
N GLY A 72 -5.54 4.37 12.97
CA GLY A 72 -4.57 3.47 13.59
C GLY A 72 -4.12 2.33 12.68
N VAL A 73 -4.28 2.47 11.36
CA VAL A 73 -3.76 1.49 10.39
C VAL A 73 -2.40 1.97 9.89
N GLU A 74 -1.37 1.19 10.20
CA GLU A 74 0.00 1.45 9.76
C GLU A 74 0.31 0.70 8.46
N ILE A 75 0.91 1.41 7.51
CA ILE A 75 1.45 0.84 6.28
C ILE A 75 2.96 0.97 6.36
N GLN A 76 3.64 -0.17 6.42
CA GLN A 76 5.09 -0.22 6.54
C GLN A 76 5.70 -0.26 5.15
N GLN A 77 6.60 0.69 4.87
CA GLN A 77 7.31 0.77 3.60
C GLN A 77 8.80 0.55 3.85
N GLN A 78 9.38 -0.34 3.05
CA GLN A 78 10.81 -0.62 3.08
C GLN A 78 11.38 -0.46 1.66
N LEU A 79 12.43 0.35 1.55
CA LEU A 79 13.17 0.55 0.32
C LEU A 79 14.42 -0.32 0.34
N PHE A 80 14.61 -1.11 -0.70
CA PHE A 80 15.79 -1.95 -0.90
C PHE A 80 16.54 -1.46 -2.13
N PRO A 81 17.88 -1.33 -2.08
CA PRO A 81 18.65 -1.08 -3.30
C PRO A 81 18.44 -2.25 -4.28
N THR A 82 18.22 -1.94 -5.56
CA THR A 82 18.15 -2.97 -6.59
C THR A 82 19.51 -3.67 -6.66
N PRO A 83 19.61 -4.99 -6.38
CA PRO A 83 20.87 -5.69 -6.55
C PRO A 83 21.28 -5.62 -8.02
N SER A 84 22.53 -5.26 -8.27
CA SER A 84 23.18 -5.35 -9.57
C SER A 84 23.24 -6.83 -9.98
N ARG A 85 22.19 -7.31 -10.68
CA ARG A 85 22.06 -8.62 -11.31
C ARG A 85 22.62 -9.82 -10.50
N HIS A 86 21.75 -10.51 -9.77
CA HIS A 86 21.71 -11.99 -9.76
C HIS A 86 20.25 -12.44 -9.47
N PRO A 87 19.71 -13.44 -10.18
CA PRO A 87 18.35 -13.91 -9.97
C PRO A 87 18.25 -14.63 -8.62
N PHE A 88 17.47 -14.04 -7.72
CA PHE A 88 16.78 -14.66 -6.58
C PHE A 88 17.11 -16.15 -6.32
N GLU A 89 18.17 -16.45 -5.54
CA GLU A 89 18.23 -17.73 -4.84
C GLU A 89 17.27 -17.65 -3.66
N VAL A 90 16.20 -18.44 -3.70
CA VAL A 90 15.38 -18.78 -2.55
C VAL A 90 16.20 -19.70 -1.63
N PRO A 91 16.50 -19.32 -0.37
CA PRO A 91 17.06 -20.27 0.57
C PRO A 91 16.07 -21.40 0.81
N SER A 92 16.46 -22.63 0.49
CA SER A 92 15.69 -23.88 0.63
C SER A 92 15.42 -24.30 2.08
N ALA A 93 15.20 -23.36 3.00
CA ALA A 93 15.21 -23.61 4.45
C ALA A 93 13.91 -23.20 5.18
N VAL A 94 12.79 -23.05 4.47
CA VAL A 94 11.47 -22.87 5.11
C VAL A 94 10.51 -23.97 4.65
N PHE A 95 10.92 -25.22 4.87
CA PHE A 95 10.02 -26.37 5.00
C PHE A 95 10.69 -27.35 5.95
N HIS A 96 10.39 -27.25 7.23
CA HIS A 96 10.39 -28.35 8.21
C HIS A 96 9.49 -27.95 9.39
#